data_AF-A0A257GUJ6-F1
#
_entry.id   AF-A0A257GUJ6-F1
#
_cell.length_a   1.000
_cell.length_b   1.000
_cell.length_c   1.000
_cell.angle_alpha   90.00
_cell.angle_beta   90.00
_cell.angle_gamma   90.00
#
_symmetry.space_group_name_H-M   'P 1'
#
loop_
_entity.id
_entity.type
_entity.pdbx_description
1 polymer ?
#
loop_
_entity_poly.entity_id
_entity_poly.type
_entity_poly.pdbx_seq_one_letter_code
_entity_poly.pdbx_strand_id
1 'polypeptide(L)'
;MAAIQAAPAGVAVLLNCGHDVATLLPQVLPAAAGAPTTRPAQMDLRTYGVGAQILRDLGVGRMKLLGSPRRMPSMVGYGLEVTSFQAAGR
;
A
#
# COMPACT_ATOMS: atom_id res chain seq x y z
N MET A 1 12.87 -0.29 4.50
CA MET A 1 13.57 0.46 3.42
C MET A 1 14.82 -0.22 2.90
N ALA A 2 15.51 -1.06 3.69
CA ALA A 2 16.72 -1.78 3.26
C ALA A 2 16.55 -2.55 1.94
N ALA A 3 15.42 -3.25 1.73
CA ALA A 3 15.15 -3.97 0.49
C ALA A 3 15.06 -3.06 -0.76
N ILE A 4 14.54 -1.84 -0.61
CA ILE A 4 14.48 -0.85 -1.69
C ILE A 4 15.89 -0.30 -1.97
N GLN A 5 16.67 -0.04 -0.92
CA GLN A 5 18.06 0.44 -1.06
C GLN A 5 19.01 -0.59 -1.67
N ALA A 6 18.81 -1.88 -1.36
CA ALA A 6 19.64 -2.97 -1.89
C ALA A 6 19.28 -3.35 -3.34
N ALA A 7 18.11 -2.91 -3.84
CA ALA A 7 17.71 -3.14 -5.21
C ALA A 7 18.39 -2.12 -6.15
N PRO A 8 18.66 -2.48 -7.41
CA PRO A 8 19.23 -1.54 -8.39
C PRO A 8 18.31 -0.34 -8.66
N ALA A 9 17.00 -0.50 -8.44
CA ALA A 9 16.00 0.57 -8.45
C ALA A 9 14.80 0.18 -7.59
N GLY A 10 14.12 1.16 -7.01
CA GLY A 10 12.87 0.93 -6.28
C GLY A 10 12.13 2.22 -5.95
N VAL A 11 10.83 2.10 -5.69
CA VAL A 11 9.92 3.22 -5.40
C VAL A 11 9.11 2.88 -4.15
N ALA A 12 8.97 3.85 -3.25
CA ALA A 12 8.02 3.80 -2.14
C ALA A 12 7.01 4.94 -2.32
N VAL A 13 5.72 4.60 -2.39
CA VAL A 13 4.63 5.58 -2.47
C VAL A 13 3.93 5.60 -1.11
N LEU A 14 4.01 6.74 -0.41
CA LEU A 14 3.29 6.95 0.84
C LEU A 14 2.01 7.72 0.53
N LEU A 15 0.87 7.18 0.94
CA LEU A 15 -0.46 7.76 0.71
C LEU A 15 -1.10 8.12 2.05
N ASN A 16 -1.95 9.15 2.03
CA ASN A 16 -2.68 9.64 3.20
C ASN A 16 -1.77 10.03 4.39
N CYS A 17 -0.72 10.80 4.14
CA CYS A 17 0.25 11.22 5.17
C CYS A 17 -0.20 12.41 6.03
N GLY A 18 -1.38 12.99 5.77
CA GLY A 18 -1.83 14.24 6.38
C GLY A 18 -2.73 14.10 7.62
N HIS A 19 -2.67 12.97 8.34
CA HIS A 19 -3.57 12.76 9.49
C HIS A 19 -3.06 13.46 10.75
N ASP A 20 -3.98 14.04 11.51
CA ASP A 20 -3.72 14.56 12.85
C ASP A 20 -3.89 13.47 13.92
N VAL A 21 -3.50 13.82 15.16
CA VAL A 21 -3.60 12.92 16.31
C VAL A 21 -5.04 12.50 16.58
N ALA A 22 -6.02 13.42 16.41
CA ALA A 22 -7.42 13.13 16.67
C ALA A 22 -7.96 12.03 15.74
N THR A 23 -7.46 11.98 14.50
CA THR A 23 -7.85 10.98 13.50
C THR A 23 -7.16 9.63 13.71
N LEU A 24 -5.91 9.63 14.20
CA LEU A 24 -5.12 8.41 14.41
C LEU A 24 -5.42 7.72 15.76
N LEU A 25 -5.71 8.49 16.81
CA LEU A 25 -5.86 7.98 18.17
C LEU A 25 -6.88 6.83 18.31
N PRO A 26 -8.06 6.86 17.67
CA PRO A 26 -9.02 5.76 17.73
C PRO A 26 -8.51 4.43 17.15
N GLN A 27 -7.48 4.45 16.30
CA GLN A 27 -6.91 3.26 15.67
C GLN A 27 -5.83 2.58 16.52
N VAL A 28 -5.27 3.32 17.48
CA VAL A 28 -4.17 2.85 18.34
C VAL A 28 -4.67 2.46 19.72
N LEU A 29 -5.74 3.11 20.21
CA LEU A 29 -6.33 2.78 21.49
C LEU A 29 -7.07 1.42 21.43
N PRO A 30 -7.06 0.66 22.53
CA PRO A 30 -7.84 -0.57 22.64
C PRO A 30 -9.31 -0.29 22.34
N ALA A 31 -9.94 -1.12 21.50
CA ALA A 31 -11.37 -1.02 21.25
C ALA A 31 -12.12 -1.14 22.58
N ALA A 32 -12.90 -0.10 22.93
CA ALA A 32 -13.77 -0.16 24.10
C ALA A 32 -14.74 -1.35 23.94
N ALA A 33 -14.97 -2.10 25.02
CA ALA A 33 -15.88 -3.23 25.01
C ALA A 33 -17.27 -2.79 24.52
N GLY A 34 -17.71 -3.31 23.38
CA GLY A 34 -18.99 -2.97 22.75
C GLY A 34 -18.97 -1.86 21.69
N ALA A 35 -17.80 -1.27 21.38
CA ALA A 35 -17.69 -0.37 20.25
C ALA A 35 -17.87 -1.14 18.92
N PRO A 36 -18.62 -0.60 17.94
CA PRO A 36 -18.70 -1.22 16.62
C PRO A 36 -17.28 -1.32 16.07
N THR A 37 -16.88 -2.53 15.66
CA THR A 37 -15.59 -2.74 14.99
C THR A 37 -15.64 -1.98 13.67
N THR A 38 -15.06 -0.77 13.63
CA THR A 38 -14.68 -0.16 12.36
C THR A 38 -13.67 -1.11 11.75
N ARG A 39 -14.16 -2.00 10.89
CA ARG A 39 -13.31 -2.88 10.08
C ARG A 39 -12.23 -1.97 9.48
N PRO A 40 -10.94 -2.35 9.56
CA PRO A 40 -9.88 -1.55 8.98
C PRO A 40 -10.34 -1.16 7.59
N ALA A 41 -10.44 0.16 7.34
CA ALA A 41 -11.02 0.70 6.12
C ALA A 41 -10.46 -0.12 4.97
N GLN A 42 -11.32 -0.96 4.40
CA GLN A 42 -10.95 -1.91 3.36
C GLN A 42 -10.13 -1.11 2.38
N MET A 43 -8.81 -1.39 2.29
CA MET A 43 -7.84 -0.56 1.56
C MET A 43 -8.52 -0.04 0.30
N ASP A 44 -8.92 1.23 0.35
CA ASP A 44 -9.94 1.74 -0.57
C ASP A 44 -9.39 1.55 -1.99
N LEU A 45 -10.23 1.08 -2.90
CA LEU A 45 -9.87 0.95 -4.32
C LEU A 45 -9.34 2.29 -4.86
N ARG A 46 -9.77 3.41 -4.26
CA ARG A 46 -9.22 4.76 -4.51
C ARG A 46 -7.72 4.89 -4.18
N THR A 47 -7.25 4.28 -3.09
CA THR A 47 -5.84 4.30 -2.70
C THR A 47 -4.99 3.51 -3.70
N TYR A 48 -5.51 2.39 -4.22
CA TYR A 48 -4.84 1.65 -5.29
C TYR A 48 -4.77 2.44 -6.60
N GLY A 49 -5.83 3.16 -6.97
CA GLY A 49 -5.87 3.95 -8.20
C GLY A 49 -4.82 5.06 -8.22
N VAL A 50 -4.75 5.87 -7.15
CA VAL A 50 -3.76 6.96 -7.05
C VAL A 50 -2.33 6.40 -7.01
N GLY A 51 -2.08 5.38 -6.19
CA GLY A 51 -0.75 4.75 -6.15
C GLY A 51 -0.33 4.16 -7.50
N ALA A 52 -1.26 3.54 -8.22
CA ALA A 52 -0.99 2.98 -9.55
C ALA A 52 -0.71 4.06 -10.61
N GLN A 53 -1.42 5.18 -10.57
CA GLN A 53 -1.16 6.32 -11.46
C GLN A 53 0.21 6.94 -11.19
N ILE A 54 0.56 7.17 -9.91
CA ILE A 54 1.89 7.67 -9.52
C ILE A 54 2.99 6.75 -10.05
N LEU A 55 2.84 5.43 -9.85
CA LEU A 55 3.83 4.47 -10.34
C LEU A 55 3.99 4.53 -11.87
N ARG A 56 2.88 4.65 -12.61
CA ARG A 56 2.93 4.77 -14.07
C ARG A 56 3.56 6.08 -14.53
N ASP A 57 3.27 7.19 -13.86
CA ASP A 57 3.87 8.50 -14.17
C ASP A 57 5.39 8.50 -13.91
N LEU A 58 5.86 7.69 -12.95
CA LEU A 58 7.29 7.41 -12.72
C LEU A 58 7.90 6.43 -13.73
N GLY A 59 7.14 5.95 -14.71
CA GLY A 59 7.58 5.00 -15.74
C GLY A 59 7.62 3.54 -15.29
N VAL A 60 7.02 3.20 -14.15
CA VAL A 60 6.92 1.80 -13.69
C VAL A 60 5.83 1.10 -14.49
N GLY A 61 6.20 0.01 -15.18
CA GLY A 61 5.25 -0.88 -15.86
C GLY A 61 5.26 -2.31 -15.31
N ARG A 62 6.41 -2.79 -14.83
CA ARG A 62 6.58 -4.12 -14.22
C ARG A 62 7.38 -4.00 -12.94
N MET A 63 6.90 -4.61 -11.87
CA MET A 63 7.51 -4.45 -10.54
C MET A 63 7.46 -5.73 -9.72
N LYS A 64 8.36 -5.82 -8.74
CA LYS A 64 8.30 -6.78 -7.64
C LYS A 64 7.72 -6.05 -6.43
N LEU A 65 6.70 -6.63 -5.81
CA LEU A 65 6.06 -6.02 -4.65
C LEU A 65 6.63 -6.58 -3.34
N LEU A 66 6.92 -5.68 -2.40
CA LEU A 66 7.26 -6.06 -1.03
C LEU A 66 5.98 -6.30 -0.23
N GLY A 67 5.75 -7.56 0.17
CA GLY A 67 4.57 -7.96 0.94
C GLY A 67 4.10 -9.38 0.63
N SER A 68 2.99 -9.78 1.25
CA SER A 68 2.40 -11.10 1.04
C SER A 68 1.67 -11.19 -0.30
N PRO A 69 1.76 -12.32 -1.02
CA PRO A 69 1.02 -12.55 -2.25
C PRO A 69 -0.48 -12.31 -2.09
N ARG A 70 -1.07 -11.59 -3.05
CA ARG A 70 -2.51 -11.32 -3.11
C ARG A 70 -2.97 -11.14 -4.54
N ARG A 71 -4.24 -11.42 -4.82
CA ARG A 71 -4.83 -11.16 -6.14
C ARG A 71 -5.01 -9.66 -6.34
N MET A 72 -4.54 -9.15 -7.48
CA MET A 72 -4.63 -7.72 -7.84
C MET A 72 -5.14 -7.57 -9.29
N PRO A 73 -6.38 -7.98 -9.58
CA PRO A 73 -6.90 -8.09 -10.95
C PRO A 73 -6.95 -6.75 -11.71
N SER A 74 -7.10 -5.63 -10.99
CA SER A 74 -7.23 -4.31 -11.61
C SER A 74 -5.91 -3.70 -12.09
N MET A 75 -4.75 -4.29 -11.78
CA MET A 75 -3.43 -3.70 -12.12
C MET A 75 -3.18 -3.58 -13.61
N VAL A 76 -3.70 -4.53 -14.40
CA VAL A 76 -3.60 -4.49 -15.87
C VAL A 76 -4.26 -3.25 -16.45
N GLY A 77 -5.40 -2.81 -15.90
CA GLY A 77 -6.07 -1.57 -16.31
C GLY A 77 -5.25 -0.30 -16.02
N TYR A 78 -4.32 -0.38 -15.08
CA TYR A 78 -3.35 0.67 -14.79
C TYR A 78 -2.01 0.48 -15.50
N GLY A 79 -1.90 -0.45 -16.45
CA GLY A 79 -0.65 -0.72 -17.17
C GLY A 79 0.47 -1.21 -16.26
N LEU A 80 0.12 -1.81 -15.12
CA LEU A 80 1.04 -2.34 -14.13
C LEU A 80 0.97 -3.88 -14.11
N GLU A 81 2.14 -4.49 -14.06
CA GLU A 81 2.31 -5.93 -13.90
C GLU A 81 3.10 -6.22 -12.61
N VAL A 82 2.54 -7.07 -11.75
CA VAL A 82 3.24 -7.61 -10.59
C VAL A 82 3.94 -8.91 -11.00
N THR A 83 5.26 -8.86 -11.11
CA THR A 83 6.08 -9.99 -11.60
C THR A 83 6.41 -10.99 -10.49
N SER A 84 6.57 -10.53 -9.25
CA SER A 84 6.73 -11.39 -8.08
C SER A 84 6.44 -10.63 -6.78
N PHE A 85 6.23 -11.38 -5.71
CA PHE A 85 6.20 -10.85 -4.35
C PHE A 85 7.48 -11.23 -3.61
N GLN A 86 8.01 -10.32 -2.83
CA GLN A 86 9.14 -10.54 -1.94
C GLN A 86 8.70 -10.19 -0.52
N ALA A 87 9.01 -11.05 0.45
CA ALA A 87 8.77 -10.72 1.84
C ALA A 87 9.54 -9.43 2.19
N ALA A 88 8.87 -8.49 2.84
CA ALA A 88 9.57 -7.38 3.48
C ALA A 88 10.46 -7.99 4.57
N GLY A 89 11.76 -8.12 4.29
CA GLY A 89 12.72 -8.58 5.27
C GLY A 89 12.61 -7.72 6.53
N ARG A 90 12.77 -8.35 7.70
CA ARG A 90 12.90 -7.63 8.98
C ARG A 90 14.10 -6.68 8.92
#